data_AF-A0A3G4WDB5-F1
#
_entry.id   AF-A0A3G4WDB5-F1
#
_cell.length_a   1.000
_cell.length_b   1.000
_cell.length_c   1.000
_cell.angle_alpha   90.00
_cell.angle_beta   90.00
_cell.angle_gamma   90.00
#
_symmetry.space_group_name_H-M   'P 1'
#
loop_
_entity.id
_entity.type
_entity.pdbx_description
1 polymer ?
#
loop_
_entity_poly.entity_id
_entity_poly.type
_entity_poly.pdbx_seq_one_letter_code
_entity_poly.pdbx_strand_id
1 'polypeptide(L)'
;TKKPIIFRATPQWFASVGDMRDEILKSMDDVEFFPKWGKKRLYNMIRDRGDWVISRQRVWGVPLPIFYAEDGTAIMDEVTINHVADLFGKYGSNVWFERDAKDLLPDGYTNEHSPNGTFTKETDIMDVWFDSGSSHQGVLAERSYLDYPADLYLEGSDQYRGWFNSSLITSVAVSGHAPYKQVLSQGFTLDNQGRKMSKSLGNTIAPADVIKQMG
;
A
#
# COMPACT_ATOMS: atom_id res chain seq x y z
N THR A 1 -24.56 -10.44 12.16
CA THR A 1 -26.02 -10.29 12.37
C THR A 1 -26.88 -11.01 11.34
N LYS A 2 -26.35 -11.56 10.22
CA LYS A 2 -27.13 -12.19 9.13
C LYS A 2 -28.25 -11.31 8.55
N LYS A 3 -28.19 -10.00 8.81
CA LYS A 3 -29.14 -9.02 8.27
C LYS A 3 -28.67 -8.59 6.88
N PRO A 4 -29.59 -8.17 6.00
CA PRO A 4 -29.24 -7.58 4.72
C PRO A 4 -28.30 -6.38 4.87
N ILE A 5 -27.47 -6.17 3.87
CA ILE A 5 -26.57 -5.02 3.76
C ILE A 5 -27.16 -3.99 2.79
N ILE A 6 -26.82 -2.72 2.98
CA ILE A 6 -27.18 -1.62 2.09
C ILE A 6 -25.92 -0.90 1.62
N PHE A 7 -26.00 -0.21 0.48
CA PHE A 7 -24.96 0.71 0.03
C PHE A 7 -25.21 2.10 0.60
N ARG A 8 -24.15 2.76 1.08
CA ARG A 8 -24.18 4.14 1.58
C ARG A 8 -22.88 4.83 1.20
N ALA A 9 -22.96 6.07 0.74
CA ALA A 9 -21.78 6.89 0.51
C ALA A 9 -21.15 7.33 1.85
N THR A 10 -19.83 7.19 1.94
CA THR A 10 -19.01 7.64 3.07
C THR A 10 -17.79 8.40 2.54
N PRO A 11 -17.29 9.42 3.27
CA PRO A 11 -16.00 10.04 2.94
C PRO A 11 -14.90 8.97 2.91
N GLN A 12 -13.98 9.07 1.95
CA GLN A 12 -12.81 8.22 1.79
C GLN A 12 -11.67 9.03 1.16
N TRP A 13 -10.44 8.59 1.41
CA TRP A 13 -9.23 9.12 0.81
C TRP A 13 -8.81 8.30 -0.41
N PHE A 14 -8.37 9.01 -1.45
CA PHE A 14 -8.01 8.43 -2.74
C PHE A 14 -6.60 8.89 -3.14
N ALA A 15 -5.83 7.99 -3.74
CA ALA A 15 -4.67 8.35 -4.54
C ALA A 15 -5.08 8.49 -6.01
N SER A 16 -4.74 9.64 -6.62
CA SER A 16 -5.09 9.94 -8.01
C SER A 16 -4.20 9.17 -8.97
N VAL A 17 -4.57 7.92 -9.25
CA VAL A 17 -3.88 7.09 -10.25
C VAL A 17 -4.17 7.61 -11.66
N GLY A 18 -5.35 8.23 -11.85
CA GLY A 18 -5.74 8.77 -13.14
C GLY A 18 -4.77 9.81 -13.70
N ASP A 19 -4.27 10.69 -12.83
CA ASP A 19 -3.41 11.81 -13.22
C ASP A 19 -1.97 11.39 -13.51
N MET A 20 -1.52 10.25 -12.97
CA MET A 20 -0.16 9.71 -13.14
C MET A 20 -0.11 8.46 -14.03
N ARG A 21 -1.22 8.15 -14.71
CA ARG A 21 -1.39 6.88 -15.43
C ARG A 21 -0.34 6.72 -16.53
N ASP A 22 -0.09 7.76 -17.30
CA ASP A 22 0.79 7.69 -18.45
C ASP A 22 2.24 7.52 -18.03
N GLU A 23 2.65 8.15 -16.92
CA GLU A 23 3.95 7.98 -16.28
C GLU A 23 4.14 6.53 -15.79
N ILE A 24 3.12 5.96 -15.14
CA ILE A 24 3.16 4.56 -14.68
C ILE A 24 3.26 3.60 -15.86
N LEU A 25 2.48 3.81 -16.92
CA LEU A 25 2.51 2.94 -18.10
C LEU A 25 3.87 3.03 -18.82
N LYS A 26 4.42 4.24 -18.93
CA LYS A 26 5.74 4.48 -19.53
C LYS A 26 6.87 3.84 -18.72
N SER A 27 6.82 3.88 -17.39
CA SER A 27 7.87 3.28 -16.56
C SER A 27 7.97 1.76 -16.72
N MET A 28 6.94 1.10 -17.25
CA MET A 28 6.95 -0.33 -17.56
C MET A 28 7.72 -0.68 -18.84
N ASP A 29 8.16 0.31 -19.63
CA ASP A 29 8.94 0.07 -20.84
C ASP A 29 10.35 -0.44 -20.56
N ASP A 30 10.91 -0.02 -19.43
CA ASP A 30 12.24 -0.43 -18.97
C ASP A 30 12.22 -1.71 -18.10
N VAL A 31 11.06 -2.36 -17.95
CA VAL A 31 10.88 -3.56 -17.13
C VAL A 31 10.75 -4.81 -17.98
N GLU A 32 11.55 -5.83 -17.67
CA GLU A 32 11.42 -7.15 -18.29
C GLU A 32 10.43 -8.04 -17.53
N PHE A 33 9.59 -8.77 -18.27
CA PHE A 33 8.56 -9.64 -17.68
C PHE A 33 8.75 -11.10 -18.09
N PHE A 34 8.68 -11.97 -17.09
CA PHE A 34 8.73 -13.41 -17.23
C PHE A 34 7.50 -14.02 -16.55
N PRO A 35 6.57 -14.63 -17.29
CA PRO A 35 6.50 -14.72 -18.74
C PRO A 35 6.14 -13.38 -19.42
N LYS A 36 6.45 -13.24 -20.72
CA LYS A 36 6.24 -12.00 -21.50
C LYS A 36 4.82 -11.46 -21.47
N TRP A 37 3.79 -12.32 -21.34
CA TRP A 37 2.40 -11.87 -21.24
C TRP A 37 2.13 -11.05 -19.96
N GLY A 38 2.98 -11.17 -18.95
CA GLY A 38 2.91 -10.44 -17.69
C GLY A 38 2.84 -8.93 -17.87
N LYS A 39 3.65 -8.38 -18.79
CA LYS A 39 3.64 -6.96 -19.13
C LYS A 39 2.25 -6.50 -19.56
N LYS A 40 1.64 -7.21 -20.53
CA LYS A 40 0.31 -6.91 -21.04
C LYS A 40 -0.76 -7.00 -19.95
N ARG A 41 -0.63 -7.95 -19.03
CA ARG A 41 -1.58 -8.12 -17.92
C ARG A 41 -1.53 -6.93 -16.94
N LEU A 42 -0.34 -6.54 -16.48
CA LEU A 42 -0.19 -5.40 -15.58
C LEU A 42 -0.58 -4.08 -16.28
N TYR A 43 -0.14 -3.89 -17.52
CA TYR A 43 -0.43 -2.72 -18.33
C TYR A 43 -1.93 -2.48 -18.45
N ASN A 44 -2.70 -3.50 -18.85
CA ASN A 44 -4.15 -3.38 -18.99
C ASN A 44 -4.82 -3.09 -17.63
N MET A 45 -4.30 -3.65 -16.53
CA MET A 45 -4.83 -3.37 -15.20
C MET A 45 -4.63 -1.92 -14.78
N ILE A 46 -3.49 -1.31 -15.09
CA ILE A 46 -3.23 0.11 -14.80
C ILE A 46 -4.04 1.01 -15.74
N ARG A 47 -4.05 0.70 -17.04
CA ARG A 47 -4.78 1.49 -18.05
C ARG A 47 -6.25 1.66 -17.67
N ASP A 48 -6.88 0.57 -17.25
CA ASP A 48 -8.32 0.53 -16.96
C ASP A 48 -8.63 0.85 -15.47
N ARG A 49 -7.61 1.21 -14.66
CA ARG A 49 -7.77 1.52 -13.24
C ARG A 49 -8.34 2.93 -13.05
N GLY A 50 -9.32 3.04 -12.15
CA GLY A 50 -9.72 4.32 -11.54
C GLY A 50 -8.83 4.68 -10.34
N ASP A 51 -9.24 5.69 -9.59
CA ASP A 51 -8.49 6.11 -8.41
C ASP A 51 -8.47 5.04 -7.32
N TRP A 52 -7.39 5.03 -6.57
CA TRP A 52 -7.16 4.04 -5.53
C TRP A 52 -7.66 4.56 -4.20
N VAL A 53 -8.73 3.95 -3.67
CA VAL A 53 -9.18 4.19 -2.29
C VAL A 53 -8.11 3.67 -1.31
N ILE A 54 -7.41 4.58 -0.65
CA ILE A 54 -6.32 4.27 0.29
C ILE A 54 -6.77 4.25 1.75
N SER A 55 -7.92 4.79 2.10
CA SER A 55 -8.42 4.78 3.49
C SER A 55 -9.19 3.50 3.85
N ARG A 56 -9.11 3.10 5.12
CA ARG A 56 -9.93 2.04 5.73
C ARG A 56 -10.35 2.44 7.15
N GLN A 57 -11.63 2.28 7.47
CA GLN A 57 -12.18 2.50 8.82
C GLN A 57 -11.89 1.28 9.71
N ARG A 58 -10.62 1.13 10.10
CA ARG A 58 -10.08 0.03 10.91
C ARG A 58 -9.01 0.59 11.84
N VAL A 59 -8.57 -0.21 12.81
CA VAL A 59 -7.56 0.21 13.80
C VAL A 59 -6.20 -0.47 13.64
N TRP A 60 -6.12 -1.54 12.84
CA TRP A 60 -4.88 -2.29 12.65
C TRP A 60 -4.25 -1.96 11.29
N GLY A 61 -3.33 -1.01 11.31
CA GLY A 61 -2.51 -0.58 10.17
C GLY A 61 -1.88 0.78 10.44
N VAL A 62 -1.25 1.37 9.41
CA VAL A 62 -0.63 2.69 9.50
C VAL A 62 -1.71 3.78 9.38
N PRO A 63 -1.82 4.72 10.33
CA PRO A 63 -2.78 5.83 10.24
C PRO A 63 -2.48 6.75 9.05
N LEU A 64 -3.52 7.33 8.46
CA LEU A 64 -3.35 8.44 7.52
C LEU A 64 -2.90 9.68 8.32
N PRO A 65 -1.73 10.28 8.02
CA PRO A 65 -1.15 11.38 8.80
C PRO A 65 -1.83 12.71 8.45
N ILE A 66 -3.14 12.78 8.64
CA ILE A 66 -4.00 13.91 8.26
C ILE A 66 -4.58 14.50 9.54
N PHE A 67 -4.45 15.81 9.67
CA PHE A 67 -5.10 16.57 10.74
C PHE A 67 -6.32 17.30 10.17
N TYR A 68 -7.19 17.76 11.06
CA TYR A 68 -8.30 18.63 10.69
C TYR A 68 -8.26 19.88 11.55
N ALA A 69 -8.42 21.03 10.89
CA ALA A 69 -8.60 22.32 11.53
C ALA A 69 -9.95 22.41 12.27
N GLU A 70 -10.17 23.49 13.01
CA GLU A 70 -11.39 23.72 13.78
C GLU A 70 -12.65 23.74 12.90
N ASP A 71 -12.55 24.25 11.68
CA ASP A 71 -13.64 24.29 10.70
C ASP A 71 -13.84 22.98 9.92
N GLY A 72 -13.04 21.95 10.20
CA GLY A 72 -13.06 20.65 9.52
C GLY A 72 -12.22 20.58 8.24
N THR A 73 -11.47 21.62 7.89
CA THR A 73 -10.52 21.60 6.77
C THR A 73 -9.42 20.57 7.01
N ALA A 74 -9.18 19.68 6.04
CA ALA A 74 -8.12 18.69 6.12
C ALA A 74 -6.75 19.34 5.92
N ILE A 75 -5.80 18.97 6.76
CA ILE A 75 -4.41 19.46 6.79
C ILE A 75 -3.49 18.30 6.40
N MET A 76 -2.77 18.48 5.30
CA MET A 76 -1.84 17.50 4.72
C MET A 76 -0.56 18.19 4.26
N ASP A 77 -0.03 19.07 5.10
CA ASP A 77 1.16 19.84 4.79
C ASP A 77 2.42 18.99 4.95
N GLU A 78 3.44 19.26 4.13
CA GLU A 78 4.74 18.59 4.20
C GLU A 78 5.33 18.61 5.61
N VAL A 79 5.24 19.76 6.31
CA VAL A 79 5.75 19.91 7.67
C VAL A 79 5.04 19.00 8.67
N THR A 80 3.73 18.83 8.55
CA THR A 80 2.96 17.94 9.43
C THR A 80 3.24 16.48 9.13
N ILE A 81 3.33 16.11 7.85
CA ILE A 81 3.57 14.74 7.42
C ILE A 81 4.97 14.29 7.86
N ASN A 82 5.99 15.12 7.62
CA ASN A 82 7.37 14.80 8.00
C ASN A 82 7.53 14.71 9.52
N HIS A 83 6.90 15.60 10.28
CA HIS A 83 6.94 15.51 11.74
C HIS A 83 6.30 14.21 12.27
N VAL A 84 5.16 13.80 11.70
CA VAL A 84 4.53 12.52 12.03
C VAL A 84 5.42 11.34 11.62
N ALA A 85 6.10 11.42 10.48
CA ALA A 85 7.06 10.41 10.05
C ALA A 85 8.22 10.26 11.06
N ASP A 86 8.77 11.36 11.58
CA ASP A 86 9.80 11.34 12.63
C ASP A 86 9.29 10.68 13.92
N LEU A 87 8.07 11.02 14.34
CA LEU A 87 7.42 10.40 15.49
C LEU A 87 7.24 8.89 15.28
N PHE A 88 6.81 8.47 14.09
CA PHE A 88 6.64 7.05 13.75
C PHE A 88 7.98 6.32 13.69
N GLY A 89 9.04 6.95 13.17
CA GLY A 89 10.39 6.40 13.18
C GLY A 89 10.93 6.15 14.59
N LYS A 90 10.57 7.00 15.55
CA LYS A 90 11.03 6.89 16.95
C LYS A 90 10.16 6.00 17.84
N TYR A 91 8.84 6.07 17.68
CA TYR A 91 7.87 5.47 18.61
C TYR A 91 7.00 4.38 17.97
N GLY A 92 7.08 4.19 16.65
CA GLY A 92 6.13 3.40 15.88
C GLY A 92 4.78 4.11 15.70
N SER A 93 3.91 3.54 14.86
CA SER A 93 2.60 4.13 14.54
C SER A 93 1.62 4.17 15.72
N ASN A 94 1.85 3.38 16.78
CA ASN A 94 1.02 3.38 17.99
C ASN A 94 0.92 4.77 18.62
N VAL A 95 1.96 5.61 18.47
CA VAL A 95 1.97 6.99 18.99
C VAL A 95 0.78 7.81 18.49
N TRP A 96 0.30 7.52 17.26
CA TRP A 96 -0.89 8.17 16.72
C TRP A 96 -2.15 7.87 17.51
N PHE A 97 -2.28 6.67 18.08
CA PHE A 97 -3.45 6.30 18.88
C PHE A 97 -3.32 6.73 20.34
N GLU A 98 -2.09 6.87 20.83
CA GLU A 98 -1.79 7.17 22.23
C GLU A 98 -1.85 8.67 22.58
N ARG A 99 -1.64 9.56 21.60
CA ARG A 99 -1.50 11.00 21.82
C ARG A 99 -2.63 11.83 21.23
N ASP A 100 -2.87 13.02 21.76
CA ASP A 100 -3.83 13.95 21.17
C ASP A 100 -3.25 14.63 19.91
N ALA A 101 -4.12 15.20 19.06
CA ALA A 101 -3.72 15.83 17.80
C ALA A 101 -2.63 16.91 18.00
N LYS A 102 -2.75 17.74 19.05
CA LYS A 102 -1.77 18.78 19.39
C LYS A 102 -0.36 18.23 19.70
N ASP A 103 -0.27 17.01 20.23
CA ASP A 103 1.00 16.38 20.65
C ASP A 103 1.64 15.58 19.51
N LEU A 104 0.96 15.53 18.36
CA LEU A 104 1.39 14.92 17.11
C LEU A 104 1.70 15.98 16.04
N LEU A 105 1.38 17.25 16.32
CA LEU A 105 1.71 18.40 15.47
C LEU A 105 3.07 18.96 15.88
N PRO A 106 3.78 19.65 14.96
CA PRO A 106 4.99 20.38 15.30
C PRO A 106 4.74 21.41 16.42
N ASP A 107 5.76 21.64 17.24
CA ASP A 107 5.68 22.63 18.33
C ASP A 107 5.30 24.01 17.78
N GLY A 108 4.22 24.59 18.33
CA GLY A 108 3.72 25.90 17.91
C GLY A 108 3.05 25.93 16.54
N TYR A 109 2.66 24.78 15.98
CA TYR A 109 1.93 24.73 14.71
C TYR A 109 0.64 25.57 14.78
N THR A 110 0.42 26.38 13.73
CA THR A 110 -0.77 27.22 13.56
C THR A 110 -1.30 27.04 12.15
N ASN A 111 -2.60 27.25 11.99
CA ASN A 111 -3.27 27.17 10.69
C ASN A 111 -4.38 28.23 10.64
N GLU A 112 -4.57 28.88 9.50
CA GLU A 112 -5.60 29.94 9.35
C GLU A 112 -7.03 29.42 9.57
N HIS A 113 -7.27 28.14 9.29
CA HIS A 113 -8.53 27.44 9.51
C HIS A 113 -8.75 27.02 10.97
N SER A 114 -7.78 27.26 11.85
CA SER A 114 -7.84 27.00 13.28
C SER A 114 -7.35 28.21 14.10
N PRO A 115 -8.12 29.32 14.11
CA PRO A 115 -7.72 30.55 14.80
C PRO A 115 -7.56 30.37 16.32
N ASN A 116 -8.22 29.36 16.90
CA ASN A 116 -8.12 29.04 18.32
C ASN A 116 -7.11 27.91 18.62
N GLY A 117 -6.34 27.46 17.61
CA GLY A 117 -5.33 26.39 17.78
C GLY A 117 -5.93 25.04 18.17
N THR A 118 -7.18 24.77 17.79
CA THR A 118 -7.85 23.48 18.03
C THR A 118 -7.73 22.60 16.80
N PHE A 119 -7.22 21.40 16.99
CA PHE A 119 -7.02 20.42 15.91
C PHE A 119 -7.61 19.08 16.29
N THR A 120 -8.12 18.36 15.30
CA THR A 120 -8.43 16.94 15.41
C THR A 120 -7.58 16.16 14.39
N LYS A 121 -7.67 14.83 14.41
CA LYS A 121 -6.83 13.95 13.58
C LYS A 121 -7.68 12.87 12.92
N GLU A 122 -7.22 12.40 11.76
CA GLU A 122 -7.83 11.28 11.06
C GLU A 122 -7.72 9.98 11.88
N THR A 123 -8.76 9.15 11.74
CA THR A 123 -8.88 7.85 12.40
C THR A 123 -8.79 6.68 11.41
N ASP A 124 -8.94 6.96 10.12
CA ASP A 124 -8.70 5.99 9.07
C ASP A 124 -7.22 5.58 9.00
N ILE A 125 -7.03 4.31 8.65
CA ILE A 125 -5.71 3.76 8.33
C ILE A 125 -5.55 3.59 6.82
N MET A 126 -4.31 3.41 6.40
CA MET A 126 -3.96 3.08 5.02
C MET A 126 -4.37 1.65 4.65
N ASP A 127 -4.65 1.46 3.37
CA ASP A 127 -4.85 0.17 2.75
C ASP A 127 -3.57 -0.67 2.82
N VAL A 128 -3.68 -1.96 3.14
CA VAL A 128 -2.52 -2.86 3.29
C VAL A 128 -1.71 -3.04 2.00
N TRP A 129 -2.32 -2.75 0.83
CA TRP A 129 -1.59 -2.69 -0.42
C TRP A 129 -0.68 -1.46 -0.52
N PHE A 130 -0.99 -0.38 0.21
CA PHE A 130 -0.10 0.77 0.36
C PHE A 130 1.07 0.40 1.27
N ASP A 131 0.82 -0.27 2.39
CA ASP A 131 1.88 -0.75 3.30
C ASP A 131 2.88 -1.65 2.57
N SER A 132 2.40 -2.67 1.89
CA SER A 132 3.27 -3.55 1.10
C SER A 132 3.84 -2.83 -0.13
N GLY A 133 3.05 -1.97 -0.78
CA GLY A 133 3.47 -1.21 -1.95
C GLY A 133 4.57 -0.19 -1.66
N SER A 134 4.75 0.25 -0.42
CA SER A 134 5.84 1.17 -0.03
C SER A 134 7.10 0.44 0.42
N SER A 135 7.16 -0.89 0.31
CA SER A 135 8.33 -1.67 0.74
C SER A 135 9.61 -1.31 -0.02
N HIS A 136 9.51 -0.82 -1.26
CA HIS A 136 10.69 -0.38 -2.01
C HIS A 136 11.36 0.82 -1.34
N GLN A 137 10.60 1.76 -0.77
CA GLN A 137 11.16 2.86 0.01
C GLN A 137 11.59 2.41 1.41
N GLY A 138 10.66 1.80 2.17
CA GLY A 138 10.90 1.46 3.58
C GLY A 138 11.90 0.32 3.81
N VAL A 139 12.34 -0.37 2.75
CA VAL A 139 13.32 -1.46 2.81
C VAL A 139 14.46 -1.27 1.84
N LEU A 140 14.21 -1.17 0.53
CA LEU A 140 15.29 -1.16 -0.46
C LEU A 140 16.07 0.16 -0.44
N ALA A 141 15.38 1.30 -0.45
CA ALA A 141 16.01 2.61 -0.45
C ALA A 141 16.67 2.95 0.91
N GLU A 142 16.08 2.49 2.01
CA GLU A 142 16.56 2.80 3.36
C GLU A 142 17.81 1.99 3.76
N ARG A 143 17.91 0.73 3.33
CA ARG A 143 18.96 -0.18 3.80
C ARG A 143 20.15 -0.15 2.86
N SER A 144 21.27 0.40 3.33
CA SER A 144 22.50 0.60 2.56
C SER A 144 23.14 -0.64 1.90
N TYR A 145 22.67 -1.84 2.23
CA TYR A 145 23.14 -3.11 1.65
C TYR A 145 22.20 -3.67 0.58
N LEU A 146 21.15 -2.94 0.24
CA LEU A 146 20.17 -3.27 -0.80
C LEU A 146 20.24 -2.23 -1.92
N ASP A 147 19.80 -2.65 -3.10
CA ASP A 147 19.71 -1.80 -4.27
C ASP A 147 18.25 -1.43 -4.57
N TYR A 148 18.05 -0.16 -4.92
CA TYR A 148 16.79 0.36 -5.45
C TYR A 148 17.10 1.10 -6.76
N PRO A 149 16.50 0.71 -7.90
CA PRO A 149 15.50 -0.37 -8.09
C PRO A 149 16.06 -1.79 -7.89
N ALA A 150 15.20 -2.71 -7.41
CA ALA A 150 15.54 -4.13 -7.27
C ALA A 150 15.76 -4.81 -8.63
N ASP A 151 16.66 -5.79 -8.71
CA ASP A 151 16.87 -6.55 -9.95
C ASP A 151 15.65 -7.40 -10.32
N LEU A 152 15.00 -8.04 -9.33
CA LEU A 152 13.88 -8.94 -9.57
C LEU A 152 12.82 -8.84 -8.47
N TYR A 153 11.56 -8.71 -8.89
CA TYR A 153 10.40 -9.06 -8.06
C TYR A 153 9.84 -10.42 -8.51
N LEU A 154 9.66 -11.34 -7.58
CA LEU A 154 9.18 -12.71 -7.83
C LEU A 154 8.01 -13.05 -6.90
N GLU A 155 6.82 -13.20 -7.46
CA GLU A 155 5.63 -13.58 -6.68
C GLU A 155 4.60 -14.38 -7.49
N GLY A 156 3.49 -14.78 -6.86
CA GLY A 156 2.35 -15.41 -7.52
C GLY A 156 1.65 -14.52 -8.56
N SER A 157 1.02 -15.14 -9.54
CA SER A 157 0.30 -14.46 -10.64
C SER A 157 -0.90 -13.59 -10.20
N ASP A 158 -1.33 -13.67 -8.95
CA ASP A 158 -2.29 -12.77 -8.33
C ASP A 158 -1.73 -11.38 -8.05
N GLN A 159 -0.40 -11.25 -7.90
CA GLN A 159 0.25 -9.98 -7.54
C GLN A 159 0.23 -8.92 -8.64
N TYR A 160 -0.14 -9.27 -9.87
CA TYR A 160 -0.49 -8.27 -10.91
C TYR A 160 -1.65 -7.35 -10.50
N ARG A 161 -2.53 -7.79 -9.59
CA ARG A 161 -3.57 -6.97 -8.94
C ARG A 161 -3.18 -6.47 -7.55
N GLY A 162 -2.21 -7.12 -6.94
CA GLY A 162 -1.72 -6.83 -5.58
C GLY A 162 -0.41 -6.07 -5.62
N TRP A 163 0.63 -6.68 -5.06
CA TRP A 163 1.88 -6.03 -4.71
C TRP A 163 2.69 -5.50 -5.90
N PHE A 164 2.72 -6.18 -7.05
CA PHE A 164 3.39 -5.65 -8.25
C PHE A 164 2.77 -4.33 -8.69
N ASN A 165 1.45 -4.22 -8.55
CA ASN A 165 0.66 -3.07 -8.96
C ASN A 165 0.81 -1.92 -7.97
N SER A 166 0.61 -2.18 -6.68
CA SER A 166 0.76 -1.12 -5.67
C SER A 166 2.20 -0.62 -5.57
N SER A 167 3.20 -1.51 -5.65
CA SER A 167 4.62 -1.10 -5.67
C SER A 167 4.97 -0.24 -6.87
N LEU A 168 4.44 -0.58 -8.06
CA LEU A 168 4.66 0.22 -9.26
C LEU A 168 4.07 1.63 -9.10
N ILE A 169 2.79 1.72 -8.68
CA ILE A 169 2.11 3.00 -8.49
C ILE A 169 2.85 3.87 -7.49
N THR A 170 3.16 3.34 -6.30
CA THR A 170 3.82 4.13 -5.25
C THR A 170 5.23 4.55 -5.68
N SER A 171 6.01 3.67 -6.30
CA SER A 171 7.38 3.97 -6.77
C SER A 171 7.41 5.04 -7.84
N VAL A 172 6.51 4.97 -8.82
CA VAL A 172 6.42 6.00 -9.86
C VAL A 172 5.97 7.33 -9.26
N ALA A 173 5.01 7.30 -8.33
CA ALA A 173 4.54 8.52 -7.66
C ALA A 173 5.65 9.26 -6.90
N VAL A 174 6.56 8.55 -6.23
CA VAL A 174 7.62 9.19 -5.41
C VAL A 174 8.98 9.33 -6.11
N SER A 175 9.31 8.44 -7.04
CA SER A 175 10.65 8.35 -7.65
C SER A 175 10.64 8.42 -9.18
N GLY A 176 9.48 8.41 -9.83
CA GLY A 176 9.35 8.49 -11.29
C GLY A 176 9.79 7.23 -12.06
N HIS A 177 10.07 6.11 -11.38
CA HIS A 177 10.47 4.85 -12.01
C HIS A 177 9.86 3.62 -11.33
N ALA A 178 9.87 2.48 -12.03
CA ALA A 178 9.43 1.20 -11.47
C ALA A 178 10.38 0.72 -10.36
N PRO A 179 9.90 0.02 -9.32
CA PRO A 179 10.75 -0.39 -8.20
C PRO A 179 11.56 -1.66 -8.52
N TYR A 180 11.38 -2.24 -9.70
CA TYR A 180 11.98 -3.48 -10.15
C TYR A 180 12.44 -3.35 -11.61
N LYS A 181 13.57 -3.98 -11.94
CA LYS A 181 14.07 -4.12 -13.32
C LYS A 181 13.41 -5.31 -14.03
N GLN A 182 13.12 -6.37 -13.28
CA GLN A 182 12.47 -7.58 -13.80
C GLN A 182 11.31 -8.03 -12.90
N VAL A 183 10.28 -8.61 -13.52
CA VAL A 183 9.15 -9.25 -12.83
C VAL A 183 9.02 -10.70 -13.28
N LEU A 184 9.12 -11.63 -12.33
CA LEU A 184 8.81 -13.04 -12.53
C LEU A 184 7.53 -13.39 -11.79
N SER A 185 6.55 -13.96 -12.50
CA SER A 185 5.32 -14.45 -11.87
C SER A 185 5.19 -15.96 -11.98
N GLN A 186 4.90 -16.63 -10.87
CA GLN A 186 4.62 -18.07 -10.83
C GLN A 186 3.12 -18.38 -10.71
N GLY A 187 2.74 -19.59 -11.12
CA GLY A 187 1.39 -20.11 -10.97
C GLY A 187 1.05 -20.47 -9.51
N PHE A 188 -0.19 -20.88 -9.28
CA PHE A 188 -0.61 -21.43 -8.00
C PHE A 188 -0.33 -22.93 -7.94
N THR A 189 0.05 -23.41 -6.76
CA THR A 189 0.05 -24.86 -6.47
C THR A 189 -1.40 -25.35 -6.38
N LEU A 190 -1.69 -26.43 -7.10
CA LEU A 190 -3.02 -27.05 -7.18
C LEU A 190 -2.93 -28.49 -6.69
N ASP A 191 -4.08 -29.09 -6.37
CA ASP A 191 -4.13 -30.53 -6.12
C ASP A 191 -3.86 -31.34 -7.39
N ASN A 192 -3.77 -32.67 -7.27
CA ASN A 192 -3.51 -33.58 -8.40
C ASN A 192 -4.59 -33.56 -9.51
N GLN A 193 -5.73 -32.93 -9.26
CA GLN A 193 -6.82 -32.75 -10.22
C GLN A 193 -6.87 -31.31 -10.78
N GLY A 194 -5.88 -30.48 -10.47
CA GLY A 194 -5.85 -29.07 -10.89
C GLY A 194 -6.85 -28.18 -10.15
N ARG A 195 -7.37 -28.60 -9.00
CA ARG A 195 -8.29 -27.80 -8.18
C ARG A 195 -7.53 -26.98 -7.16
N LYS A 196 -8.06 -25.82 -6.81
CA LYS A 196 -7.56 -25.00 -5.71
C LYS A 196 -7.58 -25.82 -4.42
N MET A 197 -6.46 -25.83 -3.70
CA MET A 197 -6.37 -26.47 -2.39
C MET A 197 -7.19 -25.68 -1.35
N SER A 198 -7.96 -26.39 -0.52
CA SER A 198 -8.67 -25.80 0.62
C SER A 198 -8.82 -26.80 1.76
N LYS A 199 -8.82 -26.31 3.00
CA LYS A 199 -9.01 -27.15 4.19
C LYS A 199 -10.37 -27.86 4.20
N SER A 200 -11.43 -27.19 3.75
CA SER A 200 -12.79 -27.76 3.72
C SER A 200 -12.93 -28.91 2.73
N LEU A 201 -12.12 -28.95 1.66
CA LEU A 201 -12.11 -30.04 0.69
C LEU A 201 -11.14 -31.17 1.08
N GLY A 202 -10.33 -31.00 2.13
CA GLY A 202 -9.35 -31.97 2.56
C GLY A 202 -8.21 -32.23 1.55
N ASN A 203 -8.09 -31.41 0.50
CA ASN A 203 -7.11 -31.60 -0.60
C ASN A 203 -5.85 -30.74 -0.42
N THR A 204 -5.54 -30.31 0.81
CA THR A 204 -4.37 -29.48 1.09
C THR A 204 -3.19 -30.36 1.49
N ILE A 205 -2.02 -30.11 0.88
CA ILE A 205 -0.76 -30.68 1.32
C ILE A 205 0.05 -29.57 1.99
N ALA A 206 0.38 -29.73 3.27
CA ALA A 206 1.15 -28.73 3.99
C ALA A 206 2.65 -28.88 3.65
N PRO A 207 3.38 -27.77 3.41
CA PRO A 207 4.82 -27.84 3.18
C PRO A 207 5.59 -28.55 4.30
N ALA A 208 5.17 -28.36 5.56
CA ALA A 208 5.78 -29.01 6.73
C ALA A 208 5.67 -30.54 6.70
N ASP A 209 4.56 -31.07 6.17
CA ASP A 209 4.38 -32.52 6.06
C ASP A 209 5.31 -33.10 4.99
N VAL A 210 5.48 -32.38 3.88
CA VAL A 210 6.41 -32.78 2.80
C VAL A 210 7.84 -32.77 3.30
N ILE A 211 8.29 -31.69 3.96
CA ILE A 211 9.64 -31.60 4.52
C ILE A 211 9.90 -32.75 5.50
N LYS A 212 8.96 -33.01 6.42
CA LYS A 212 9.09 -34.09 7.40
C LYS A 212 9.19 -35.47 6.75
N GLN A 213 8.46 -35.70 5.66
CA GLN A 213 8.37 -37.02 5.02
C GLN A 213 9.44 -37.24 3.94
N MET A 214 9.91 -36.18 3.29
CA MET A 214 10.69 -36.28 2.04
C MET A 214 11.98 -35.45 2.02
N GLY A 215 12.18 -34.53 2.97
CA GLY A 215 13.32 -33.59 2.97
C GLY A 215 12.96 -32.25 2.32
#